data_AF-A0A0C3PIS5-F1
#
_entry.id   AF-A0A0C3PIS5-F1
#
_cell.length_a   1.000
_cell.length_b   1.000
_cell.length_c   1.000
_cell.angle_alpha   90.00
_cell.angle_beta   90.00
_cell.angle_gamma   90.00
#
_symmetry.space_group_name_H-M   'P 1'
#
loop_
_entity.id
_entity.type
_entity.pdbx_description
1 polymer ?
#
loop_
_entity_poly.entity_id
_entity_poly.type
_entity_poly.pdbx_seq_one_letter_code
_entity_poly.pdbx_strand_id
1 'polypeptide(L)'
;MRLPYFRAASSLLVFSGLIHDTLAKSHIARDNTDFSWASLASSTNLSWTPCYEAFQCTRFTVPLQYSDPSAGEAQIALLMSPSSFKPGDENYLGPILFNPGLAVQ
;
A
#
# COMPACT_ATOMS: atom_id res chain seq x y z
N MET A 1 -48.10 53.65 -31.65
CA MET A 1 -46.68 53.63 -31.25
C MET A 1 -45.91 52.84 -32.30
N ARG A 2 -44.90 53.43 -32.94
CA ARG A 2 -44.06 52.81 -33.99
C ARG A 2 -42.78 52.21 -33.38
N LEU A 3 -42.15 51.34 -34.18
CA LEU A 3 -40.77 50.82 -34.18
C LEU A 3 -40.55 49.44 -33.53
N PRO A 4 -39.56 48.65 -33.99
CA PRO A 4 -39.32 48.24 -35.39
C PRO A 4 -38.88 46.77 -35.50
N TYR A 5 -39.07 46.20 -36.69
CA TYR A 5 -38.39 44.98 -37.14
C TYR A 5 -36.92 45.31 -37.44
N PHE A 6 -35.99 44.68 -36.74
CA PHE A 6 -34.57 44.64 -37.10
C PHE A 6 -34.17 43.21 -37.47
N ARG A 7 -33.69 43.03 -38.70
CA ARG A 7 -32.87 41.87 -39.10
C ARG A 7 -31.42 42.16 -38.75
N ALA A 8 -30.72 41.21 -38.16
CA ALA A 8 -29.28 41.01 -38.36
C ALA A 8 -28.89 39.59 -37.96
N ALA A 9 -28.29 38.86 -38.90
CA ALA A 9 -27.64 37.57 -38.69
C ALA A 9 -26.31 37.76 -37.92
N SER A 10 -25.90 36.81 -37.09
CA SER A 10 -24.47 36.59 -36.84
C SER A 10 -24.13 35.29 -36.09
N SER A 11 -23.29 34.50 -36.75
CA SER A 11 -22.19 33.67 -36.27
C SER A 11 -22.37 32.41 -35.40
N LEU A 12 -21.72 31.36 -35.92
CA LEU A 12 -21.48 29.99 -35.44
C LEU A 12 -20.75 29.91 -34.10
N LEU A 13 -21.03 28.85 -33.32
CA LEU A 13 -20.00 28.09 -32.60
C LEU A 13 -20.36 26.59 -32.59
N VAL A 14 -19.68 25.80 -33.41
CA VAL A 14 -19.63 24.34 -33.29
C VAL A 14 -18.65 24.05 -32.16
N PHE A 15 -19.14 23.65 -30.99
CA PHE A 15 -18.28 23.15 -29.93
C PHE A 15 -17.91 21.70 -30.25
N SER A 16 -16.79 21.52 -30.94
CA SER A 16 -16.08 20.24 -31.01
C SER A 16 -15.55 19.92 -29.60
N GLY A 17 -16.39 19.30 -28.78
CA GLY A 17 -15.98 18.75 -27.50
C GLY A 17 -15.13 17.50 -27.73
N LEU A 18 -13.83 17.65 -27.57
CA LEU A 18 -12.88 16.56 -27.40
C LEU A 18 -13.38 15.65 -26.26
N ILE A 19 -13.85 14.45 -26.59
CA ILE A 19 -14.02 13.37 -25.62
C ILE A 19 -12.60 12.98 -25.20
N HIS A 20 -12.10 13.63 -24.14
CA HIS A 20 -10.89 13.19 -23.46
C HIS A 20 -11.24 11.88 -22.76
N ASP A 21 -10.55 10.81 -23.17
CA ASP A 21 -10.53 9.51 -22.51
C ASP A 21 -10.26 9.70 -21.00
N THR A 22 -11.33 9.64 -20.20
CA THR A 22 -11.19 9.66 -18.75
C THR A 22 -10.98 8.24 -18.24
N LEU A 23 -9.69 7.92 -18.08
CA LEU A 23 -9.13 7.42 -16.84
C LEU A 23 -9.48 5.98 -16.47
N ALA A 24 -8.70 5.02 -16.99
CA ALA A 24 -8.33 3.88 -16.18
C ALA A 24 -7.66 4.41 -14.90
N LYS A 25 -8.41 4.45 -13.79
CA LYS A 25 -7.83 4.69 -12.47
C LYS A 25 -6.95 3.50 -12.14
N SER A 26 -5.66 3.66 -12.39
CA SER A 26 -4.61 2.87 -11.75
C SER A 26 -4.83 2.94 -10.24
N HIS A 27 -5.32 1.85 -9.66
CA HIS A 27 -5.33 1.65 -8.21
C HIS A 27 -3.94 1.24 -7.70
N ILE A 28 -2.86 1.78 -8.27
CA ILE A 28 -1.57 1.76 -7.59
C ILE A 28 -1.47 3.04 -6.75
N ALA A 29 -2.31 3.14 -5.73
CA ALA A 29 -1.97 3.95 -4.57
C ALA A 29 -0.91 3.17 -3.78
N ARG A 30 0.34 3.19 -4.25
CA ARG A 30 1.49 2.72 -3.47
C ARG A 30 1.87 3.82 -2.49
N ASP A 31 1.61 3.52 -1.22
CA ASP A 31 2.14 4.09 0.01
C ASP A 31 2.15 5.62 0.14
N ASN A 32 1.05 6.17 0.67
CA ASN A 32 1.05 7.51 1.25
C ASN A 32 1.20 7.40 2.78
N THR A 33 2.29 6.78 3.25
CA THR A 33 2.64 6.74 4.68
C THR A 33 4.15 6.88 4.86
N ASP A 34 4.58 7.58 5.92
CA ASP A 34 5.98 7.92 6.22
C ASP A 34 6.93 6.71 6.43
N PHE A 35 6.45 5.48 6.29
CA PHE A 35 7.20 4.27 6.62
C PHE A 35 7.86 3.63 5.40
N SER A 36 9.19 3.45 5.44
CA SER A 36 9.94 2.71 4.41
C SER A 36 10.43 1.37 4.95
N TRP A 37 9.84 0.26 4.49
CA TRP A 37 10.28 -1.09 4.87
C TRP A 37 11.78 -1.32 4.61
N ALA A 38 12.30 -0.81 3.50
CA ALA A 38 13.70 -0.99 3.12
C ALA A 38 14.68 -0.31 4.11
N SER A 39 14.19 0.67 4.88
CA SER A 39 14.98 1.36 5.90
C SER A 39 15.04 0.63 7.24
N LEU A 40 14.20 -0.40 7.47
CA LEU A 40 14.27 -1.21 8.68
C LEU A 40 15.59 -2.00 8.74
N ALA A 41 16.25 -1.91 9.89
CA ALA A 41 17.38 -2.77 10.21
C ALA A 41 16.90 -4.23 10.23
N SER A 42 17.58 -5.09 9.48
CA SER A 42 17.31 -6.52 9.50
C SER A 42 17.91 -7.16 10.75
N SER A 43 17.21 -8.15 11.34
CA SER A 43 17.63 -8.79 12.58
C SER A 43 17.30 -10.29 12.56
N THR A 44 18.18 -11.09 13.17
CA THR A 44 17.97 -12.53 13.40
C THR A 44 16.99 -12.81 14.55
N ASN A 45 16.58 -11.78 15.29
CA ASN A 45 15.46 -11.80 16.23
C ASN A 45 14.35 -10.89 15.73
N LEU A 46 13.09 -11.20 16.06
CA LEU A 46 11.95 -10.35 15.73
C LEU A 46 12.01 -9.05 16.56
N SER A 47 12.40 -7.95 15.91
CA SER A 47 12.44 -6.61 16.49
C SER A 47 11.35 -5.75 15.85
N TRP A 48 10.28 -5.53 16.59
CA TRP A 48 9.08 -4.87 16.09
C TRP A 48 9.21 -3.35 16.15
N THR A 49 8.92 -2.68 15.04
CA THR A 49 8.86 -1.21 14.94
C THR A 49 7.45 -0.79 14.52
N PRO A 50 6.85 0.26 15.12
CA PRO A 50 5.58 0.81 14.66
C PRO A 50 5.64 1.19 13.17
N CYS A 51 4.61 0.82 12.42
CA CYS A 51 4.48 1.11 10.99
C CYS A 51 3.01 1.23 10.60
N TYR A 52 2.70 1.98 9.54
CA TYR A 52 1.34 2.07 8.98
C TYR A 52 0.24 2.29 10.05
N GLU A 53 0.50 3.21 10.99
CA GLU A 53 -0.33 3.59 12.15
C GLU A 53 -0.65 2.48 13.16
N ALA A 54 -1.37 1.43 12.76
CA ALA A 54 -1.90 0.41 13.65
C ALA A 54 -1.07 -0.89 13.67
N PHE A 55 -0.03 -0.98 12.85
CA PHE A 55 0.75 -2.20 12.67
C PHE A 55 2.12 -2.12 13.31
N GLN A 56 2.69 -3.30 13.51
CA GLN A 56 4.10 -3.48 13.81
C GLN A 56 4.77 -4.24 12.67
N CYS A 57 5.90 -3.72 12.21
CA CYS A 57 6.68 -4.30 11.13
C CYS A 57 8.03 -4.76 11.64
N THR A 58 8.56 -5.81 11.03
CA THR A 58 9.94 -6.22 11.25
C THR A 58 10.53 -6.81 9.96
N ARG A 59 11.86 -6.73 9.86
CA ARG A 59 12.64 -7.30 8.77
C ARG A 59 13.48 -8.44 9.33
N PHE A 60 12.99 -9.66 9.17
CA PHE A 60 13.55 -10.85 9.80
C PHE A 60 14.60 -11.49 8.91
N THR A 61 15.82 -11.62 9.41
CA THR A 61 16.93 -12.27 8.72
C THR A 61 16.89 -13.78 8.94
N VAL A 62 16.92 -14.53 7.85
CA VAL A 62 17.06 -15.99 7.85
C VAL A 62 18.21 -16.43 6.94
N PRO A 63 18.81 -17.61 7.16
CA PRO A 63 19.72 -18.21 6.20
C PRO A 63 18.99 -18.45 4.86
N LEU A 64 19.65 -18.14 3.75
CA LEU A 64 19.16 -18.51 2.42
C LEU A 64 19.15 -20.03 2.25
N GLN A 65 20.16 -20.70 2.80
CA GLN A 65 20.29 -22.15 2.85
C GLN A 65 20.53 -22.59 4.30
N TYR A 66 19.56 -23.27 4.91
CA TYR A 66 19.69 -23.69 6.32
C TYR A 66 20.79 -24.75 6.55
N SER A 67 21.10 -25.58 5.55
CA SER A 67 22.18 -26.57 5.63
C SER A 67 23.57 -25.97 5.48
N ASP A 68 23.67 -24.77 4.91
CA ASP A 68 24.91 -24.01 4.76
C ASP A 68 24.63 -22.52 5.01
N PRO A 69 24.65 -22.06 6.27
CA PRO A 69 24.39 -20.66 6.61
C PRO A 69 25.39 -19.68 5.99
N SER A 70 26.54 -20.15 5.48
CA SER A 70 27.52 -19.31 4.80
C SER A 70 27.13 -18.95 3.37
N ALA A 71 26.15 -19.67 2.80
CA ALA A 71 25.64 -19.44 1.44
C ALA A 71 24.87 -18.11 1.28
N GLY A 72 24.58 -17.42 2.38
CA GLY A 72 23.97 -16.10 2.40
C GLY A 72 22.68 -16.04 3.22
N GLU A 73 22.05 -14.88 3.17
CA GLU A 73 20.87 -14.55 3.96
C GLU A 73 19.71 -14.07 3.08
N ALA A 74 18.49 -14.30 3.54
CA ALA A 74 17.28 -13.70 3.00
C ALA A 74 16.60 -12.86 4.09
N GLN A 75 15.83 -11.85 3.68
CA GLN A 75 15.03 -11.04 4.61
C GLN A 75 13.53 -11.24 4.35
N ILE A 76 12.82 -11.69 5.38
CA ILE A 76 11.38 -11.87 5.38
C ILE A 76 10.73 -10.61 5.96
N ALA A 77 9.77 -10.06 5.25
CA ALA A 77 8.93 -8.97 5.76
C ALA A 77 7.79 -9.56 6.61
N LEU A 78 7.66 -9.11 7.84
CA LEU A 78 6.52 -9.45 8.70
C LEU A 78 5.77 -8.18 9.08
N LEU A 79 4.44 -8.29 9.07
CA LEU A 79 3.51 -7.26 9.50
C LEU A 79 2.54 -7.91 10.50
N MET A 80 2.31 -7.24 11.62
CA MET A 80 1.49 -7.72 12.72
C MET A 80 0.52 -6.64 13.16
N SER A 81 -0.76 -7.00 13.30
CA SER A 81 -1.71 -6.24 14.11
C SER A 81 -1.56 -6.72 15.56
N PRO A 82 -1.13 -5.87 16.51
CA PRO A 82 -1.02 -6.27 17.90
C PRO A 82 -2.37 -6.70 18.48
N SER A 83 -2.36 -7.67 19.39
CA SER A 83 -3.55 -8.01 20.17
C SER A 83 -3.94 -6.86 21.09
N SER A 84 -5.23 -6.76 21.42
CA SER A 84 -5.69 -5.89 22.51
C SER A 84 -5.18 -6.36 23.89
N PHE A 85 -4.84 -7.65 24.02
CA PHE A 85 -4.21 -8.21 25.20
C PHE A 85 -2.68 -8.15 25.07
N LYS A 86 -2.01 -7.71 26.13
CA LYS A 86 -0.54 -7.60 26.15
C LYS A 86 0.12 -8.96 26.40
N PRO A 87 1.38 -9.16 25.98
CA PRO A 87 2.16 -10.32 26.43
C PRO A 87 2.16 -10.43 27.96
N GLY A 88 1.78 -11.59 28.48
CA GLY A 88 1.65 -11.86 29.92
C GLY A 88 0.24 -11.68 30.50
N ASP A 89 -0.72 -11.15 29.73
CA ASP A 89 -2.15 -11.21 30.08
C ASP A 89 -2.66 -12.66 29.98
N GLU A 90 -3.49 -13.10 30.92
CA GLU A 90 -4.08 -14.45 30.92
C GLU A 90 -4.94 -14.72 29.68
N ASN A 91 -5.47 -13.68 29.07
CA ASN A 91 -6.28 -13.74 27.86
C ASN A 91 -5.44 -13.68 26.57
N TYR A 92 -4.12 -13.46 26.67
CA TYR A 92 -3.24 -13.48 25.51
C TYR A 92 -2.86 -14.93 25.16
N LEU A 93 -3.53 -15.48 24.14
CA LEU A 93 -3.35 -16.88 23.72
C LEU A 93 -2.24 -17.09 22.68
N GLY A 94 -1.50 -16.03 22.32
CA GLY A 94 -0.41 -16.07 21.35
C GLY A 94 -0.79 -15.54 19.96
N PRO A 95 0.22 -15.42 19.07
CA PRO A 95 0.03 -14.89 17.72
C PRO A 95 -0.54 -15.93 16.76
N ILE A 96 -1.35 -15.48 15.80
CA ILE A 96 -1.79 -16.29 14.66
C ILE A 96 -0.94 -15.88 13.44
N LEU A 97 -0.14 -16.80 12.93
CA LEU A 97 0.60 -16.61 11.68
C LEU A 97 -0.23 -17.17 10.52
N PHE A 98 -0.53 -16.32 9.54
CA PHE A 98 -1.27 -16.73 8.35
C PHE A 98 -0.41 -16.57 7.10
N ASN A 99 -0.55 -17.54 6.18
CA ASN A 99 0.00 -17.48 4.84
C ASN A 99 -1.18 -17.61 3.86
N PRO A 100 -1.52 -16.57 3.08
CA PRO A 100 -2.65 -16.63 2.15
C PRO A 100 -2.46 -17.64 1.01
N GLY A 101 -1.26 -18.23 0.87
CA GLY A 101 -0.91 -19.10 -0.24
C GLY A 101 -0.48 -18.27 -1.45
N LEU A 102 -0.63 -18.85 -2.65
CA LEU A 102 -0.18 -18.29 -3.92
C LEU A 102 1.29 -17.83 -3.90
N ALA A 103 2.19 -18.79 -4.08
CA ALA A 103 3.47 -18.50 -4.71
C ALA A 103 3.27 -18.62 -6.23
N VAL A 104 3.07 -17.50 -6.93
CA VAL A 104 3.22 -17.47 -8.39
C VAL A 104 4.60 -16.90 -8.65
N GLN A 105 5.45 -17.74 -9.20
CA GLN A 105 6.85 -17.44 -9.51
C GLN A 105 6.98 -16.98 -10.95
#